data_AF-A0A934DL47-F1
#
_entry.id   AF-A0A934DL47-F1
#
_cell.length_a   1.000
_cell.length_b   1.000
_cell.length_c   1.000
_cell.angle_alpha   90.00
_cell.angle_beta   90.00
_cell.angle_gamma   90.00
#
_symmetry.space_group_name_H-M   'P 1'
#
loop_
_entity.id
_entity.type
_entity.pdbx_description
1 polymer ?
#
loop_
_entity_poly.entity_id
_entity_poly.type
_entity_poly.pdbx_seq_one_letter_code
_entity_poly.pdbx_strand_id
1 'polypeptide(L)'
;MCSEATGKARLLLPFPPGCRVTRLLRREKRFTAITLDEAGAEVRAHTNNTGSMLGLLRPGTPALLSPAPQRPKGPERVLKWTLEALALPGGHRGLNPAWVGVNTLTPNRLLGAAWRSGLLPEAAPYSRMTPEAKTGDSRLDARFDGDGLPPLYVECKNVTLVEDGQAQFPDAASERGRKHLDELIRLVGEGCRAALLFLVQRPDGDCFAPAEAIDPGYAEGLARALAAGVEVWAWRARITEAGIHLAERLALAPAWAALERPRSN
;
A
#
# COMPACT_ATOMS: atom_id res chain seq x y z
N MET A 1 9.63 23.77 19.85
CA MET A 1 8.23 24.06 19.47
C MET A 1 7.86 23.13 18.34
N CYS A 2 7.34 21.94 18.68
CA CYS A 2 6.87 20.98 17.69
C CYS A 2 5.55 21.46 17.12
N SER A 3 5.58 21.89 15.87
CA SER A 3 4.39 22.25 15.09
C SER A 3 3.49 21.02 14.94
N GLU A 4 2.32 21.05 15.56
CA GLU A 4 1.18 20.17 15.29
C GLU A 4 0.74 20.34 13.83
N ALA A 5 1.33 19.56 12.93
CA ALA A 5 0.78 19.35 11.60
C ALA A 5 -0.19 18.16 11.65
N THR A 6 -1.29 18.27 12.41
CA THR A 6 -2.44 17.37 12.22
C THR A 6 -3.18 17.78 10.95
N GLY A 7 -2.57 17.48 9.79
CA GLY A 7 -3.22 17.59 8.49
C GLY A 7 -4.41 16.63 8.47
N LYS A 8 -5.63 17.16 8.31
CA LYS A 8 -6.84 16.33 8.16
C LYS A 8 -6.63 15.36 6.99
N ALA A 9 -6.81 14.06 7.25
CA ALA A 9 -6.68 13.01 6.22
C ALA A 9 -7.59 13.33 5.02
N ARG A 10 -7.01 13.41 3.81
CA ARG A 10 -7.74 13.86 2.60
C ARG A 10 -8.21 12.67 1.78
N LEU A 11 -9.49 12.65 1.43
CA LEU A 11 -10.06 11.63 0.54
C LEU A 11 -9.43 11.77 -0.85
N LEU A 12 -8.73 10.73 -1.30
CA LEU A 12 -8.06 10.71 -2.60
C LEU A 12 -8.62 9.66 -3.55
N LEU A 13 -9.09 8.54 -3.00
CA LEU A 13 -9.72 7.47 -3.78
C LEU A 13 -11.14 7.26 -3.24
N PRO A 14 -12.13 8.00 -3.75
CA PRO A 14 -13.52 7.73 -3.40
C PRO A 14 -13.93 6.34 -3.90
N PHE A 15 -14.66 5.60 -3.08
CA PHE A 15 -15.27 4.37 -3.52
C PHE A 15 -16.53 4.66 -4.36
N PRO A 16 -16.85 3.79 -5.34
CA PRO A 16 -18.05 3.94 -6.14
C PRO A 16 -19.32 3.74 -5.29
N PRO A 17 -20.48 4.31 -5.71
CA PRO A 17 -21.74 4.07 -5.03
C PRO A 17 -22.10 2.57 -5.04
N GLY A 18 -22.82 2.11 -4.02
CA GLY A 18 -23.23 0.71 -3.89
C GLY A 18 -22.21 -0.17 -3.16
N CYS A 19 -21.20 0.42 -2.51
CA CYS A 19 -20.38 -0.30 -1.54
C CYS A 19 -21.23 -0.89 -0.43
N ARG A 20 -20.78 -2.01 0.12
CA ARG A 20 -21.48 -2.72 1.18
C ARG A 20 -20.51 -3.33 2.18
N VAL A 21 -20.92 -3.36 3.44
CA VAL A 21 -20.26 -4.12 4.48
C VAL A 21 -20.92 -5.49 4.58
N THR A 22 -20.11 -6.54 4.45
CA THR A 22 -20.51 -7.94 4.61
C THR A 22 -19.65 -8.58 5.71
N ARG A 23 -19.86 -9.87 5.99
CA ARG A 23 -19.03 -10.64 6.93
C ARG A 23 -18.24 -11.70 6.19
N LEU A 24 -16.93 -11.71 6.33
CA LEU A 24 -16.06 -12.72 5.72
C LEU A 24 -16.47 -14.12 6.19
N LEU A 25 -16.70 -15.04 5.26
CA LEU A 25 -16.90 -16.44 5.56
C LEU A 25 -15.58 -17.20 5.38
N ARG A 26 -14.97 -17.07 4.20
CA ARG A 26 -13.70 -17.73 3.85
C ARG A 26 -13.04 -17.08 2.63
N ARG A 27 -11.73 -17.31 2.46
CA ARG A 27 -11.00 -16.98 1.23
C ARG A 27 -10.73 -18.26 0.43
N GLU A 28 -11.20 -18.32 -0.80
CA GLU A 28 -11.01 -19.44 -1.72
C GLU A 28 -9.91 -19.14 -2.74
N LYS A 29 -8.99 -20.10 -2.93
CA LYS A 29 -7.99 -20.12 -4.02
C LYS A 29 -7.24 -18.78 -4.22
N ARG A 30 -6.97 -18.05 -3.13
CA ARG A 30 -6.32 -16.72 -3.06
C ARG A 30 -7.06 -15.56 -3.71
N PHE A 31 -7.87 -15.76 -4.75
CA PHE A 31 -8.44 -14.68 -5.57
C PHE A 31 -9.93 -14.39 -5.32
N THR A 32 -10.59 -15.18 -4.46
CA THR A 32 -12.01 -15.02 -4.16
C THR A 32 -12.23 -14.96 -2.66
N ALA A 33 -12.93 -13.93 -2.17
CA ALA A 33 -13.47 -13.88 -0.83
C ALA A 33 -14.96 -14.20 -0.89
N ILE A 34 -15.39 -15.16 -0.08
CA ILE A 34 -16.79 -15.46 0.15
C ILE A 34 -17.19 -14.75 1.43
N THR A 35 -18.26 -13.97 1.35
CA THR A 35 -18.79 -13.19 2.47
C THR A 35 -20.29 -13.42 2.61
N LEU A 36 -20.87 -13.06 3.74
CA LEU A 36 -22.31 -13.12 4.00
C LEU A 36 -22.86 -11.70 4.12
N ASP A 37 -23.93 -11.40 3.39
CA ASP A 37 -24.68 -10.15 3.57
C ASP A 37 -25.57 -10.19 4.82
N GLU A 38 -26.35 -9.12 5.04
CA GLU A 38 -27.25 -9.00 6.19
C GLU A 38 -28.35 -10.07 6.23
N ALA A 39 -28.76 -10.59 5.08
CA ALA A 39 -29.73 -11.68 4.97
C ALA A 39 -29.08 -13.08 5.12
N GLY A 40 -27.75 -13.14 5.26
CA GLY A 40 -27.00 -14.39 5.34
C GLY A 40 -26.75 -15.04 3.98
N ALA A 41 -26.94 -14.33 2.86
CA ALA A 41 -26.65 -14.85 1.53
C ALA A 41 -25.15 -14.72 1.19
N GLU A 42 -24.61 -15.73 0.49
CA GLU A 42 -23.21 -15.69 0.04
C GLU A 42 -23.00 -14.63 -1.06
N VAL A 43 -22.09 -13.69 -0.80
CA VAL A 43 -21.58 -12.72 -1.77
C VAL A 43 -20.14 -13.04 -2.11
N ARG A 44 -19.88 -13.30 -3.40
CA ARG A 44 -18.55 -13.60 -3.93
C ARG A 44 -17.86 -12.32 -4.41
N ALA A 45 -16.70 -12.01 -3.83
CA ALA A 45 -15.89 -10.87 -4.20
C ALA A 45 -14.50 -11.29 -4.70
N HIS A 46 -13.99 -10.57 -5.69
CA HIS A 46 -12.61 -10.72 -6.13
C HIS A 46 -11.65 -10.08 -5.12
N THR A 47 -10.54 -10.75 -4.85
CA THR A 47 -9.37 -10.16 -4.19
C THR A 47 -8.15 -10.32 -5.10
N ASN A 48 -7.37 -9.26 -5.24
CA ASN A 48 -6.07 -9.26 -5.93
C ASN A 48 -4.90 -9.44 -4.94
N ASN A 49 -5.20 -9.59 -3.64
CA ASN A 49 -4.20 -9.86 -2.63
C ASN A 49 -3.89 -11.35 -2.57
N THR A 50 -2.79 -11.72 -3.19
CA THR A 50 -2.25 -13.09 -3.18
C THR A 50 -1.44 -13.40 -1.92
N GLY A 51 -1.15 -12.40 -1.08
CA GLY A 51 -0.42 -12.51 0.17
C GLY A 51 -1.18 -13.34 1.22
N SER A 52 -0.56 -13.49 2.39
CA SER A 52 -1.14 -14.30 3.47
C SER A 52 -2.40 -13.63 4.05
N MET A 53 -2.47 -12.29 4.02
CA MET A 53 -3.49 -11.51 4.74
C MET A 53 -3.53 -11.93 6.22
N LEU A 54 -2.33 -12.12 6.79
CA LEU A 54 -2.13 -12.68 8.12
C LEU A 54 -2.97 -11.95 9.17
N GLY A 55 -3.70 -12.72 9.98
CA GLY A 55 -4.57 -12.20 11.04
C GLY A 55 -5.93 -11.65 10.59
N LEU A 56 -6.17 -11.45 9.28
CA LEU A 56 -7.40 -10.80 8.77
C LEU A 56 -8.51 -11.78 8.37
N LEU A 57 -8.17 -13.04 8.09
CA LEU A 57 -9.08 -14.00 7.43
C LEU A 57 -10.02 -14.78 8.36
N ARG A 58 -10.29 -14.28 9.57
CA ARG A 58 -11.19 -14.94 10.51
C ARG A 58 -12.65 -14.90 9.99
N PRO A 59 -13.41 -16.00 10.05
CA PRO A 59 -14.83 -15.96 9.76
C PRO A 59 -15.56 -14.96 10.67
N GLY A 60 -16.53 -14.23 10.12
CA GLY A 60 -17.26 -13.17 10.79
C GLY A 60 -16.61 -11.78 10.68
N THR A 61 -15.34 -11.67 10.26
CA THR A 61 -14.66 -10.37 10.09
C THR A 61 -15.44 -9.46 9.14
N PRO A 62 -15.80 -8.22 9.53
CA PRO A 62 -16.40 -7.27 8.61
C PRO A 62 -15.53 -7.07 7.36
N ALA A 63 -16.17 -7.10 6.20
CA ALA A 63 -15.55 -6.98 4.89
C ALA A 63 -16.21 -5.86 4.11
N LEU A 64 -15.42 -4.88 3.66
CA LEU A 64 -15.90 -3.80 2.81
C LEU A 64 -15.75 -4.20 1.35
N LEU A 65 -16.87 -4.28 0.64
CA LEU A 65 -16.94 -4.61 -0.77
C LEU A 65 -17.31 -3.38 -1.60
N SER A 66 -16.63 -3.20 -2.73
CA SER A 66 -17.01 -2.26 -3.78
C SER A 66 -17.59 -3.00 -4.99
N PRO A 67 -18.53 -2.41 -5.74
CA PRO A 67 -18.89 -2.91 -7.06
C PRO A 67 -17.64 -3.01 -7.94
N ALA A 68 -17.46 -4.16 -8.59
CA ALA A 68 -16.35 -4.36 -9.50
C ALA A 68 -16.47 -3.38 -10.68
N PRO A 69 -15.38 -2.72 -11.10
CA PRO A 69 -15.45 -1.75 -12.18
C PRO A 69 -15.88 -2.42 -13.48
N GLN A 70 -16.85 -1.80 -14.17
CA GLN A 70 -17.27 -2.24 -15.49
C GLN A 70 -16.12 -2.07 -16.49
N ARG A 71 -16.00 -3.03 -17.40
CA ARG A 71 -15.01 -2.96 -18.47
C ARG A 71 -15.64 -2.21 -19.66
N PRO A 72 -14.96 -1.19 -20.21
CA PRO A 72 -15.45 -0.52 -21.43
C PRO A 72 -15.54 -1.46 -22.63
N LYS A 73 -14.68 -2.50 -22.66
CA LYS A 73 -14.64 -3.54 -23.69
C LYS A 73 -14.41 -4.91 -23.05
N GLY A 74 -15.09 -5.93 -23.58
CA GLY A 74 -14.96 -7.33 -23.17
C GLY A 74 -16.16 -7.86 -22.36
N PRO A 75 -16.13 -9.14 -21.99
CA PRO A 75 -17.25 -9.78 -21.29
C PRO A 75 -17.43 -9.19 -19.89
N GLU A 76 -18.67 -9.25 -19.42
CA GLU A 76 -19.02 -8.82 -18.07
C GLU A 76 -18.20 -9.62 -17.03
N ARG A 77 -17.78 -8.95 -15.95
CA ARG A 77 -17.06 -9.64 -14.88
C ARG A 77 -17.97 -10.68 -14.23
N VAL A 78 -17.45 -11.89 -14.03
CA VAL A 78 -18.16 -12.96 -13.29
C VAL A 78 -18.35 -12.55 -11.83
N LEU A 79 -17.28 -12.10 -11.18
CA LEU A 79 -17.35 -11.55 -9.82
C LEU A 79 -17.73 -10.07 -9.89
N LYS A 80 -18.91 -9.75 -9.37
CA LYS A 80 -19.50 -8.40 -9.37
C LYS A 80 -18.97 -7.49 -8.27
N TRP A 81 -18.18 -8.04 -7.35
CA TRP A 81 -17.66 -7.34 -6.18
C TRP A 81 -16.14 -7.43 -6.11
N THR A 82 -15.52 -6.41 -5.53
CA THR A 82 -14.10 -6.39 -5.15
C THR A 82 -13.99 -6.23 -3.64
N LEU A 83 -13.15 -7.04 -3.01
CA LEU A 83 -12.80 -6.90 -1.59
C LEU A 83 -11.82 -5.74 -1.44
N GLU A 84 -12.26 -4.65 -0.82
CA GLU A 84 -11.42 -3.46 -0.60
C GLU A 84 -10.70 -3.53 0.74
N ALA A 85 -11.43 -3.87 1.81
CA ALA A 85 -10.89 -3.90 3.17
C ALA A 85 -11.51 -5.00 4.03
N LEU A 86 -10.78 -5.40 5.07
CA LEU A 86 -11.25 -6.23 6.18
C LEU A 86 -11.06 -5.47 7.48
N ALA A 87 -11.94 -5.63 8.46
CA ALA A 87 -11.79 -4.95 9.74
C ALA A 87 -10.83 -5.68 10.69
N LEU A 88 -10.13 -4.91 11.52
CA LEU A 88 -9.44 -5.45 12.69
C LEU A 88 -10.46 -5.98 13.71
N PRO A 89 -10.22 -7.16 14.30
CA PRO A 89 -11.03 -7.63 15.42
C PRO A 89 -11.02 -6.61 16.57
N GLY A 90 -12.20 -6.19 17.04
CA GLY A 90 -12.34 -5.26 18.17
C GLY A 90 -12.15 -3.77 17.85
N GLY A 91 -11.83 -3.42 16.60
CA GLY A 91 -11.57 -2.02 16.23
C GLY A 91 -10.22 -1.50 16.72
N HIS A 92 -10.00 -0.18 16.66
CA HIS A 92 -8.77 0.46 17.13
C HIS A 92 -8.96 1.95 17.45
N ARG A 93 -8.55 2.41 18.64
CA ARG A 93 -8.58 3.84 19.06
C ARG A 93 -9.88 4.57 18.66
N GLY A 94 -11.03 3.98 18.97
CA GLY A 94 -12.36 4.55 18.67
C GLY A 94 -12.86 4.33 17.24
N LEU A 95 -12.06 3.70 16.36
CA LEU A 95 -12.50 3.22 15.05
C LEU A 95 -13.16 1.86 15.21
N ASN A 96 -14.45 1.78 14.90
CA ASN A 96 -15.19 0.52 14.83
C ASN A 96 -16.21 0.59 13.68
N PRO A 97 -15.98 -0.10 12.55
CA PRO A 97 -14.81 -0.94 12.25
C PRO A 97 -13.52 -0.14 12.03
N ALA A 98 -12.38 -0.73 12.39
CA ALA A 98 -11.06 -0.26 11.99
C ALA A 98 -10.61 -1.02 10.74
N TRP A 99 -10.70 -0.38 9.58
CA TRP A 99 -10.47 -1.02 8.28
C TRP A 99 -8.99 -1.22 7.95
N VAL A 100 -8.68 -2.39 7.38
CA VAL A 100 -7.38 -2.76 6.80
C VAL A 100 -7.53 -2.95 5.30
N GLY A 101 -6.77 -2.18 4.52
CA GLY A 101 -6.89 -2.16 3.05
C GLY A 101 -6.16 -3.32 2.41
N VAL A 102 -6.93 -4.23 1.83
CA VAL A 102 -6.38 -5.47 1.27
C VAL A 102 -6.23 -5.40 -0.25
N ASN A 103 -6.88 -4.46 -0.93
CA ASN A 103 -6.74 -4.27 -2.37
C ASN A 103 -5.32 -3.77 -2.73
N THR A 104 -4.51 -4.64 -3.32
CA THR A 104 -3.08 -4.41 -3.62
C THR A 104 -2.83 -3.47 -4.80
N LEU A 105 -3.87 -3.04 -5.53
CA LEU A 105 -3.76 -1.98 -6.54
C LEU A 105 -3.92 -0.58 -5.93
N THR A 106 -4.27 -0.49 -4.66
CA THR A 106 -4.46 0.79 -3.97
C THR A 106 -3.20 1.65 -3.91
N PRO A 107 -2.01 1.11 -3.55
CA PRO A 107 -0.78 1.91 -3.47
C PRO A 107 -0.50 2.71 -4.74
N ASN A 108 -0.54 2.08 -5.93
CA ASN A 108 -0.26 2.74 -7.21
C ASN A 108 -1.31 3.82 -7.54
N ARG A 109 -2.59 3.52 -7.28
CA ARG A 109 -3.68 4.51 -7.47
C ARG A 109 -3.50 5.70 -6.55
N LEU A 110 -3.11 5.46 -5.29
CA LEU A 110 -2.91 6.51 -4.29
C LEU A 110 -1.67 7.35 -4.60
N LEU A 111 -0.57 6.74 -5.05
CA LEU A 111 0.63 7.45 -5.52
C LEU A 111 0.25 8.51 -6.56
N GLY A 112 -0.45 8.09 -7.63
CA GLY A 112 -0.86 8.99 -8.70
C GLY A 112 -1.92 10.02 -8.28
N ALA A 113 -2.80 9.69 -7.31
CA ALA A 113 -3.78 10.63 -6.78
C ALA A 113 -3.13 11.67 -5.84
N ALA A 114 -2.19 11.24 -5.00
CA ALA A 114 -1.46 12.10 -4.06
C ALA A 114 -0.57 13.10 -4.80
N TRP A 115 0.20 12.64 -5.79
CA TRP A 115 1.03 13.49 -6.62
C TRP A 115 0.21 14.57 -7.35
N ARG A 116 -0.84 14.17 -8.07
CA ARG A 116 -1.73 15.12 -8.78
C ARG A 116 -2.43 16.11 -7.85
N SER A 117 -2.61 15.75 -6.58
CA SER A 117 -3.25 16.61 -5.57
C SER A 117 -2.25 17.48 -4.79
N GLY A 118 -0.96 17.44 -5.12
CA GLY A 118 0.10 18.18 -4.44
C GLY A 118 0.37 17.67 -3.01
N LEU A 119 -0.03 16.45 -2.68
CA LEU A 119 0.13 15.86 -1.34
C LEU A 119 1.33 14.91 -1.22
N LEU A 120 2.13 14.78 -2.27
CA LEU A 120 3.34 13.97 -2.28
C LEU A 120 4.57 14.88 -2.40
N PRO A 121 5.04 15.48 -1.29
CA PRO A 121 6.12 16.48 -1.32
C PRO A 121 7.43 15.95 -1.94
N GLU A 122 7.69 14.65 -1.83
CA GLU A 122 8.91 13.98 -2.31
C GLU A 122 9.02 13.95 -3.84
N ALA A 123 7.87 14.06 -4.52
CA ALA A 123 7.74 14.09 -5.97
C ALA A 123 7.17 15.44 -6.49
N ALA A 124 7.01 16.44 -5.62
CA ALA A 124 6.44 17.74 -6.00
C ALA A 124 7.20 18.48 -7.12
N PRO A 125 8.54 18.40 -7.22
CA PRO A 125 9.28 19.05 -8.32
C PRO A 125 9.07 18.43 -9.71
N TYR A 126 8.47 17.24 -9.80
CA TYR A 126 8.28 16.54 -11.08
C TYR A 126 6.98 16.97 -11.76
N SER A 127 7.03 17.10 -13.09
CA SER A 127 5.91 17.58 -13.91
C SER A 127 5.16 16.46 -14.63
N ARG A 128 5.76 15.27 -14.76
CA ARG A 128 5.19 14.13 -15.47
C ARG A 128 5.32 12.82 -14.69
N MET A 129 4.28 11.98 -14.72
CA MET A 129 4.28 10.62 -14.18
C MET A 129 3.92 9.61 -15.29
N THR A 130 4.77 8.61 -15.48
CA THR A 130 4.51 7.43 -16.32
C THR A 130 4.24 6.23 -15.43
N PRO A 131 3.02 5.67 -15.40
CA PRO A 131 2.77 4.42 -14.66
C PRO A 131 3.42 3.24 -15.37
N GLU A 132 3.62 2.13 -14.63
CA GLU A 132 4.04 0.84 -15.23
C GLU A 132 5.36 0.97 -16.03
N ALA A 133 6.31 1.71 -15.46
CA ALA A 133 7.57 2.09 -16.11
C ALA A 133 8.50 0.88 -16.23
N LYS A 134 8.92 0.56 -17.46
CA LYS A 134 9.88 -0.52 -17.73
C LYS A 134 11.29 -0.10 -17.36
N THR A 135 12.02 -0.99 -16.67
CA THR A 135 13.42 -0.78 -16.27
C THR A 135 14.17 -2.11 -16.42
N GLY A 136 15.11 -2.19 -17.37
CA GLY A 136 15.71 -3.48 -17.75
C GLY A 136 14.64 -4.53 -18.07
N ASP A 137 14.69 -5.67 -17.38
CA ASP A 137 13.70 -6.76 -17.45
C ASP A 137 12.54 -6.64 -16.45
N SER A 138 12.53 -5.59 -15.63
CA SER A 138 11.52 -5.33 -14.62
C SER A 138 10.53 -4.24 -15.04
N ARG A 139 9.51 -4.06 -14.20
CA ARG A 139 8.56 -2.97 -14.30
C ARG A 139 8.26 -2.44 -12.91
N LEU A 140 8.51 -1.15 -12.72
CA LEU A 140 8.20 -0.42 -11.51
C LEU A 140 6.88 0.32 -11.67
N ASP A 141 6.24 0.63 -10.56
CA ASP A 141 4.88 1.17 -10.55
C ASP A 141 4.78 2.57 -11.18
N ALA A 142 5.82 3.39 -11.04
CA ALA A 142 5.87 4.71 -11.69
C ALA A 142 7.30 5.20 -11.98
N ARG A 143 7.39 6.08 -12.98
CA ARG A 143 8.53 6.96 -13.24
C ARG A 143 8.04 8.40 -13.27
N PHE A 144 8.76 9.29 -12.59
CA PHE A 144 8.54 10.73 -12.59
C PHE A 144 9.67 11.42 -13.36
N ASP A 145 9.29 12.37 -14.21
CA ASP A 145 10.20 13.20 -15.00
C ASP A 145 9.92 14.69 -14.74
N GLY A 146 10.97 15.51 -14.71
CA GLY A 146 10.91 16.95 -14.49
C GLY A 146 12.14 17.64 -15.08
N ASP A 147 12.01 18.92 -15.39
CA ASP A 147 13.04 19.66 -16.13
C ASP A 147 14.30 19.83 -15.29
N GLY A 148 15.44 19.35 -15.80
CA GLY A 148 16.73 19.40 -15.11
C GLY A 148 16.84 18.47 -13.89
N LEU A 149 15.87 17.58 -13.67
CA LEU A 149 15.87 16.64 -12.56
C LEU A 149 16.26 15.22 -13.01
N PRO A 150 16.98 14.46 -12.17
CA PRO A 150 17.16 13.03 -12.42
C PRO A 150 15.79 12.32 -12.40
N PRO A 151 15.54 11.35 -13.30
CA PRO A 151 14.32 10.54 -13.26
C PRO A 151 14.15 9.89 -11.89
N LEU A 152 12.92 9.90 -11.38
CA LEU A 152 12.57 9.24 -10.12
C LEU A 152 11.72 8.01 -10.41
N TYR A 153 12.23 6.84 -10.04
CA TYR A 153 11.49 5.59 -10.12
C TYR A 153 10.87 5.25 -8.77
N VAL A 154 9.61 4.82 -8.77
CA VAL A 154 8.87 4.49 -7.54
C VAL A 154 8.26 3.11 -7.66
N GLU A 155 8.52 2.30 -6.64
CA GLU A 155 7.87 1.01 -6.41
C GLU A 155 6.97 1.11 -5.18
N CYS A 156 5.72 0.70 -5.31
CA CYS A 156 4.72 0.75 -4.26
C CYS A 156 4.52 -0.63 -3.62
N LYS A 157 4.31 -0.64 -2.30
CA LYS A 157 4.01 -1.84 -1.51
C LYS A 157 2.74 -1.61 -0.70
N ASN A 158 1.88 -2.62 -0.66
CA ASN A 158 0.73 -2.62 0.23
C ASN A 158 1.14 -3.21 1.59
N VAL A 159 0.93 -2.47 2.67
CA VAL A 159 1.32 -2.90 4.02
C VAL A 159 0.07 -3.18 4.84
N THR A 160 -0.12 -4.46 5.16
CA THR A 160 -1.26 -4.96 5.93
C THR A 160 -0.88 -5.67 7.22
N LEU A 161 0.41 -5.86 7.50
CA LEU A 161 0.93 -6.47 8.72
C LEU A 161 1.31 -5.38 9.72
N VAL A 162 0.98 -5.59 10.99
CA VAL A 162 1.49 -4.83 12.12
C VAL A 162 1.85 -5.82 13.21
N GLU A 163 3.02 -5.64 13.79
CA GLU A 163 3.52 -6.39 14.95
C GLU A 163 4.14 -5.37 15.92
N ASP A 164 3.76 -5.43 17.20
CA ASP A 164 4.20 -4.51 18.25
C ASP A 164 4.11 -3.01 17.88
N GLY A 165 3.01 -2.64 17.20
CA GLY A 165 2.76 -1.27 16.75
C GLY A 165 3.60 -0.84 15.54
N GLN A 166 4.45 -1.71 14.99
CA GLN A 166 5.23 -1.45 13.78
C GLN A 166 4.50 -2.00 12.56
N ALA A 167 4.18 -1.16 11.59
CA ALA A 167 3.70 -1.62 10.30
C ALA A 167 4.85 -2.28 9.54
N GLN A 168 4.62 -3.50 9.05
CA GLN A 168 5.69 -4.33 8.52
C GLN A 168 5.44 -4.87 7.12
N PHE A 169 6.51 -5.02 6.35
CA PHE A 169 6.50 -5.66 5.04
C PHE A 169 7.74 -6.54 4.85
N PRO A 170 7.63 -7.74 4.22
CA PRO A 170 6.40 -8.35 3.68
C PRO A 170 5.63 -9.20 4.71
N ASP A 171 4.41 -9.64 4.35
CA ASP A 171 3.58 -10.58 5.15
C ASP A 171 3.81 -12.07 4.80
N ALA A 172 4.73 -12.33 3.86
CA ALA A 172 5.27 -13.62 3.46
C ALA A 172 6.57 -13.40 2.66
N ALA A 173 7.47 -14.38 2.63
CA ALA A 173 8.72 -14.26 1.88
C ALA A 173 8.48 -13.93 0.39
N SER A 174 9.23 -12.95 -0.14
CA SER A 174 8.98 -12.36 -1.46
C SER A 174 10.26 -12.21 -2.29
N GLU A 175 10.55 -13.23 -3.10
CA GLU A 175 11.62 -13.18 -4.11
C GLU A 175 11.46 -12.00 -5.07
N ARG A 176 10.22 -11.74 -5.50
CA ARG A 176 9.91 -10.59 -6.36
C ARG A 176 10.23 -9.27 -5.66
N GLY A 177 9.89 -9.16 -4.38
CA GLY A 177 10.24 -8.01 -3.55
C GLY A 177 11.75 -7.75 -3.53
N ARG A 178 12.55 -8.81 -3.31
CA ARG A 178 14.02 -8.72 -3.30
C ARG A 178 14.59 -8.28 -4.65
N LYS A 179 14.10 -8.84 -5.77
CA LYS A 179 14.51 -8.42 -7.12
C LYS A 179 14.24 -6.94 -7.39
N HIS A 180 13.12 -6.41 -6.90
CA HIS A 180 12.81 -4.98 -7.04
C HIS A 180 13.78 -4.11 -6.22
N LEU A 181 14.27 -4.58 -5.06
CA LEU A 181 15.28 -3.84 -4.28
C LEU A 181 16.61 -3.72 -5.03
N ASP A 182 17.10 -4.82 -5.62
CA ASP A 182 18.33 -4.81 -6.41
C ASP A 182 18.19 -3.90 -7.64
N GLU A 183 17.03 -3.89 -8.27
CA GLU A 183 16.73 -3.01 -9.40
C GLU A 183 16.73 -1.51 -9.02
N LEU A 184 16.16 -1.16 -7.86
CA LEU A 184 16.19 0.22 -7.36
C LEU A 184 17.62 0.65 -7.01
N ILE A 185 18.43 -0.23 -6.41
CA ILE A 185 19.86 0.03 -6.14
C ILE A 185 20.60 0.29 -7.45
N ARG A 186 20.37 -0.52 -8.49
CA ARG A 186 20.97 -0.34 -9.81
C ARG A 186 20.64 1.04 -10.39
N LEU A 187 19.36 1.43 -10.34
CA LEU A 187 18.91 2.74 -10.83
C LEU A 187 19.56 3.91 -10.10
N VAL A 188 19.74 3.81 -8.77
CA VAL A 188 20.48 4.83 -8.01
C VAL A 188 21.94 4.90 -8.46
N GLY A 189 22.58 3.75 -8.71
CA GLY A 189 23.94 3.69 -9.26
C GLY A 189 24.08 4.31 -10.66
N GLU A 190 22.99 4.39 -11.42
CA GLU A 190 22.92 5.04 -12.74
C GLU A 190 22.59 6.55 -12.67
N GLY A 191 22.54 7.12 -11.46
CA GLY A 191 22.24 8.53 -11.25
C GLY A 191 20.75 8.88 -11.27
N CYS A 192 19.86 7.88 -11.25
CA CYS A 192 18.43 8.12 -11.05
C CYS A 192 18.13 8.28 -9.55
N ARG A 193 16.98 8.90 -9.24
CA ARG A 193 16.36 8.74 -7.91
C ARG A 193 15.51 7.47 -7.92
N ALA A 194 15.44 6.80 -6.79
CA ALA A 194 14.61 5.61 -6.62
C ALA A 194 13.95 5.63 -5.24
N ALA A 195 12.68 5.22 -5.18
CA ALA A 195 11.93 5.21 -3.93
C ALA A 195 11.03 3.99 -3.78
N LEU A 196 10.86 3.54 -2.54
CA LEU A 196 9.82 2.62 -2.12
C LEU A 196 8.71 3.39 -1.43
N LEU A 197 7.49 3.33 -1.95
CA LEU A 197 6.30 3.82 -1.26
C LEU A 197 5.64 2.65 -0.54
N PHE A 198 5.70 2.63 0.79
CA PHE A 198 4.96 1.69 1.61
C PHE A 198 3.63 2.34 2.03
N LEU A 199 2.54 1.88 1.42
CA LEU A 199 1.22 2.34 1.83
C LEU A 199 0.72 1.51 3.00
N VAL A 200 0.81 2.10 4.19
CA VAL A 200 0.34 1.52 5.45
C VAL A 200 -1.17 1.67 5.55
N GLN A 201 -1.86 0.63 5.10
CA GLN A 201 -3.32 0.51 5.18
C GLN A 201 -3.74 -0.15 6.49
N ARG A 202 -3.07 0.23 7.60
CA ARG A 202 -3.26 -0.28 8.96
C ARG A 202 -3.35 0.90 9.94
N PRO A 203 -4.51 1.14 10.57
CA PRO A 203 -4.67 2.29 11.46
C PRO A 203 -3.89 2.17 12.76
N ASP A 204 -3.40 0.98 13.09
CA ASP A 204 -2.74 0.58 14.33
C ASP A 204 -1.22 0.44 14.22
N GLY A 205 -0.61 0.85 13.09
CA GLY A 205 0.84 0.87 12.90
C GLY A 205 1.40 2.29 13.06
N ASP A 206 2.23 2.51 14.07
CA ASP A 206 2.79 3.81 14.49
C ASP A 206 4.09 4.19 13.75
N CYS A 207 4.86 3.21 13.26
CA CYS A 207 6.04 3.41 12.42
C CYS A 207 6.14 2.29 11.37
N PHE A 208 7.16 2.34 10.52
CA PHE A 208 7.43 1.29 9.52
C PHE A 208 8.76 0.58 9.74
N ALA A 209 8.77 -0.74 9.58
CA ALA A 209 9.97 -1.57 9.56
C ALA A 209 9.81 -2.72 8.55
N PRO A 210 10.89 -3.29 7.99
CA PRO A 210 10.77 -4.57 7.31
C PRO A 210 10.45 -5.70 8.31
N ALA A 211 9.73 -6.73 7.85
CA ALA A 211 9.39 -7.90 8.65
C ALA A 211 10.58 -8.88 8.70
N GLU A 212 11.60 -8.59 9.50
CA GLU A 212 12.84 -9.40 9.60
C GLU A 212 12.57 -10.87 9.91
N ALA A 213 11.62 -11.15 10.81
CA ALA A 213 11.25 -12.52 11.19
C ALA A 213 10.57 -13.31 10.06
N ILE A 214 9.99 -12.63 9.06
CA ILE A 214 9.26 -13.24 7.94
C ILE A 214 10.16 -13.39 6.71
N ASP A 215 10.94 -12.36 6.39
CA ASP A 215 11.84 -12.35 5.24
C ASP A 215 13.15 -11.60 5.58
N PRO A 216 14.11 -12.29 6.21
CA PRO A 216 15.42 -11.72 6.52
C PRO A 216 16.13 -11.19 5.27
N GLY A 217 16.01 -11.90 4.15
CA GLY A 217 16.64 -11.49 2.88
C GLY A 217 16.03 -10.21 2.30
N TYR A 218 14.73 -9.96 2.51
CA TYR A 218 14.11 -8.68 2.16
C TYR A 218 14.62 -7.55 3.05
N ALA A 219 14.72 -7.79 4.37
CA ALA A 219 15.25 -6.80 5.31
C ALA A 219 16.70 -6.43 4.99
N GLU A 220 17.58 -7.42 4.77
CA GLU A 220 18.96 -7.21 4.32
C GLU A 220 19.02 -6.44 2.99
N GLY A 221 18.17 -6.79 2.03
CA GLY A 221 18.05 -6.06 0.77
C GLY A 221 17.62 -4.61 0.98
N LEU A 222 16.69 -4.35 1.89
CA LEU A 222 16.22 -2.99 2.19
C LEU A 222 17.32 -2.17 2.87
N ALA A 223 18.11 -2.79 3.77
CA ALA A 223 19.27 -2.13 4.38
C ALA A 223 20.28 -1.71 3.31
N ARG A 224 20.59 -2.60 2.35
CA ARG A 224 21.46 -2.27 1.20
C ARG A 224 20.86 -1.15 0.35
N ALA A 225 19.54 -1.16 0.12
CA ALA A 225 18.85 -0.15 -0.66
C ALA A 225 18.93 1.24 0.00
N LEU A 226 18.64 1.33 1.29
CA LEU A 226 18.77 2.55 2.09
C LEU A 226 20.21 3.08 2.05
N ALA A 227 21.20 2.21 2.26
CA ALA A 227 22.61 2.57 2.22
C ALA A 227 23.08 3.05 0.83
N ALA A 228 22.48 2.55 -0.25
CA ALA A 228 22.73 2.99 -1.61
C ALA A 228 22.09 4.36 -1.93
N GLY A 229 21.08 4.78 -1.18
CA GLY A 229 20.34 6.03 -1.39
C GLY A 229 18.94 5.85 -1.98
N VAL A 230 18.39 4.63 -1.96
CA VAL A 230 16.95 4.42 -2.25
C VAL A 230 16.14 5.02 -1.12
N GLU A 231 15.18 5.87 -1.46
CA GLU A 231 14.31 6.54 -0.49
C GLU A 231 13.19 5.61 0.00
N VAL A 232 12.80 5.73 1.27
CA VAL A 232 11.61 5.05 1.79
C VAL A 232 10.54 6.05 2.17
N TRP A 233 9.34 5.88 1.63
CA TRP A 233 8.17 6.72 1.88
C TRP A 233 7.05 5.87 2.49
N ALA A 234 7.03 5.75 3.81
CA ALA A 234 5.93 5.11 4.52
C ALA A 234 4.80 6.11 4.76
N TRP A 235 3.65 5.89 4.14
CA TRP A 235 2.48 6.76 4.29
C TRP A 235 1.31 5.96 4.88
N ARG A 236 0.64 6.52 5.89
CA ARG A 236 -0.58 5.94 6.44
C ARG A 236 -1.76 6.29 5.54
N ALA A 237 -2.60 5.29 5.28
CA ALA A 237 -3.93 5.49 4.70
C ALA A 237 -5.01 5.21 5.74
N ARG A 238 -6.03 6.07 5.76
CA ARG A 238 -7.26 5.83 6.51
C ARG A 238 -8.36 5.41 5.55
N ILE A 239 -8.96 4.26 5.82
CA ILE A 239 -10.03 3.71 5.00
C ILE A 239 -11.36 3.94 5.71
N THR A 240 -12.35 4.36 4.94
CA THR A 240 -13.74 4.51 5.35
C THR A 240 -14.63 3.92 4.27
N GLU A 241 -15.93 3.80 4.52
CA GLU A 241 -16.89 3.37 3.50
C GLU A 241 -17.00 4.35 2.32
N ALA A 242 -16.62 5.61 2.52
CA ALA A 242 -16.58 6.62 1.45
C ALA A 242 -15.34 6.47 0.54
N GLY A 243 -14.28 5.81 1.01
CA GLY A 243 -13.04 5.69 0.26
C GLY A 243 -11.78 5.74 1.12
N ILE A 244 -10.66 5.97 0.43
CA ILE A 244 -9.32 5.90 1.01
C ILE A 244 -8.73 7.30 1.07
N HIS A 245 -8.30 7.66 2.27
CA HIS A 245 -7.69 8.93 2.59
C HIS A 245 -6.19 8.75 2.78
N LEU A 246 -5.40 9.65 2.21
CA LEU A 246 -3.99 9.78 2.58
C LEU A 246 -3.93 10.57 3.89
N ALA A 247 -3.21 10.04 4.86
CA ALA A 247 -3.01 10.64 6.17
C ALA A 247 -1.54 11.07 6.30
N GLU A 248 -0.93 10.85 7.46
CA GLU A 248 0.44 11.24 7.76
C GLU A 248 1.52 10.31 7.19
N ARG A 249 2.73 10.85 7.05
CA ARG A 249 3.94 10.07 6.80
C ARG A 249 4.38 9.43 8.11
N LEU A 250 4.71 8.14 8.06
CA LEU A 250 5.26 7.40 9.19
C LEU A 250 6.78 7.42 9.13
N ALA A 251 7.41 7.51 10.30
CA ALA A 251 8.85 7.33 10.40
C ALA A 251 9.23 5.86 10.23
N LEU A 252 10.47 5.61 9.79
CA LEU A 252 11.09 4.30 9.98
C LEU A 252 11.26 4.02 11.47
N ALA A 253 11.15 2.75 11.86
CA ALA A 253 11.52 2.32 13.20
C ALA A 253 12.97 2.72 13.52
N PRO A 254 13.33 3.04 14.78
CA PRO A 254 14.62 3.63 15.13
C PRO A 254 15.84 2.87 14.58
N ALA A 255 15.80 1.54 14.55
CA ALA A 255 16.89 0.70 14.02
C ALA A 255 17.14 0.90 12.52
N TRP A 256 16.12 1.33 11.77
CA TRP A 256 16.15 1.49 10.32
C TRP A 256 16.35 2.96 9.91
N ALA A 257 15.90 3.90 10.72
CA ALA A 257 16.06 5.34 10.47
C ALA A 257 17.53 5.77 10.36
N ALA A 258 18.44 5.12 11.10
CA ALA A 258 19.87 5.41 11.04
C ALA A 258 20.54 5.04 9.71
N LEU A 259 19.90 4.21 8.89
CA LEU A 259 20.41 3.76 7.59
C LEU A 259 19.98 4.67 6.44
N GLU A 260 18.99 5.54 6.65
CA GLU A 260 18.61 6.54 5.65
C GLU A 260 19.75 7.55 5.48
N ARG A 261 20.27 7.68 4.26
CA ARG A 261 21.21 8.75 3.95
C ARG A 261 20.53 10.10 4.16
N PRO A 262 21.22 11.09 4.77
CA PRO A 262 20.72 12.46 4.80
C PRO A 262 20.44 12.92 3.37
N ARG A 263 19.30 13.56 3.13
CA ARG A 263 19.03 14.19 1.83
C ARG A 263 20.08 15.27 1.61
N SER A 264 20.84 15.18 0.53
CA SER A 264 21.64 16.30 0.04
C SER A 264 20.66 17.43 -0.28
N ASN A 265 20.80 18.56 0.43
CA ASN A 265 20.05 19.79 0.18
C ASN A 265 20.35 20.36 -1.21
#